data_AF-A0A4C2E7Y5-F1
#
_entry.id   AF-A0A4C2E7Y5-F1
#
_cell.length_a   1.000
_cell.length_b   1.000
_cell.length_c   1.000
_cell.angle_alpha   90.00
_cell.angle_beta   90.00
_cell.angle_gamma   90.00
#
_symmetry.space_group_name_H-M   'P 1'
#
loop_
_entity.id
_entity.type
_entity.pdbx_description
1 polymer ?
#
loop_
_entity_poly.entity_id
_entity_poly.type
_entity_poly.pdbx_seq_one_letter_code
_entity_poly.pdbx_strand_id
1 'polypeptide(L)'
;MAGLSSVQTRFFYYYFLLHIPITLLIDSAVVLPPKFQVAGWLLSKQIEDNNDFLLWDRPLWLQAFVTLELVVQLPLFFQFVKQLRQSRVDSGSLRLYGVLASTTTLVCIGAILEGHYPGSSIPLNAADKLKLVSIYFPTFIIPFRLVLL
;
A
#
# COMPACT_ATOMS: atom_id res chain seq x y z
N MET A 1 -7.06 19.51 16.19
CA MET A 1 -5.80 19.32 15.45
C MET A 1 -5.30 17.93 15.77
N ALA A 2 -4.93 17.12 14.79
CA ALA A 2 -4.81 15.67 14.92
C ALA A 2 -3.65 15.12 15.81
N GLY A 3 -3.18 15.85 16.82
CA GLY A 3 -2.05 15.44 17.66
C GLY A 3 -0.69 15.35 16.94
N LEU A 4 -0.63 15.72 15.65
CA LEU A 4 0.57 15.69 14.82
C LEU A 4 1.46 16.91 15.07
N SER A 5 2.78 16.69 15.13
CA SER A 5 3.75 17.79 15.08
C SER A 5 3.83 18.41 13.67
N SER A 6 4.35 19.64 13.56
CA SER A 6 4.51 20.32 12.26
C SER A 6 5.40 19.56 11.26
N VAL A 7 6.31 18.72 11.75
CA VAL A 7 7.14 17.84 10.90
C VAL A 7 6.31 16.66 10.41
N GLN A 8 5.55 16.02 11.29
CA GLN A 8 4.69 14.89 10.93
C GLN A 8 3.57 15.29 9.98
N THR A 9 2.95 16.45 10.18
CA THR A 9 1.95 16.99 9.24
C THR A 9 2.51 17.14 7.84
N ARG A 10 3.74 17.66 7.70
CA ARG A 10 4.41 17.78 6.39
C ARG A 10 4.76 16.42 5.80
N PHE A 11 5.28 15.51 6.61
CA PHE A 11 5.57 14.15 6.20
C PHE A 11 4.33 13.44 5.65
N PHE A 12 3.22 13.44 6.42
CA PHE A 12 1.97 12.80 6.00
C PHE A 12 1.32 13.50 4.81
N TYR A 13 1.48 14.82 4.67
CA TYR A 13 1.02 15.52 3.48
C TYR A 13 1.68 14.98 2.20
N TYR A 14 3.01 14.86 2.19
CA TYR A 14 3.73 14.31 1.03
C TYR A 14 3.49 12.82 0.85
N TYR A 15 3.36 12.07 1.96
CA TYR A 15 2.99 10.65 1.93
C TYR A 15 1.68 10.42 1.18
N PHE A 16 0.59 11.10 1.57
CA PHE A 16 -0.70 10.96 0.90
C PHE A 16 -0.66 11.50 -0.54
N LEU A 17 0.07 12.59 -0.77
CA LEU A 17 0.22 13.16 -2.12
C LEU A 17 0.92 12.19 -3.08
N LEU A 18 1.97 11.51 -2.62
CA LEU A 18 2.70 10.50 -3.39
C LEU A 18 1.92 9.19 -3.50
N HIS A 19 1.09 8.84 -2.51
CA HIS A 19 0.25 7.64 -2.57
C HIS A 19 -0.81 7.71 -3.67
N ILE A 20 -1.36 8.90 -3.98
CA ILE A 20 -2.36 9.05 -5.04
C ILE A 20 -1.89 8.47 -6.39
N PRO A 21 -0.75 8.90 -6.98
CA PRO A 21 -0.30 8.32 -8.25
C PRO A 21 0.18 6.88 -8.10
N ILE A 22 0.72 6.47 -6.94
CA ILE A 22 1.12 5.06 -6.71
C ILE A 22 -0.12 4.16 -6.75
N THR A 23 -1.17 4.49 -6.01
CA THR A 23 -2.42 3.72 -5.99
C THR A 23 -3.10 3.68 -7.35
N LEU A 24 -3.07 4.79 -8.09
CA LEU A 24 -3.66 4.85 -9.43
C LEU A 24 -2.87 4.05 -10.48
N LEU A 25 -1.54 3.99 -10.39
CA LEU A 25 -0.69 3.39 -11.43
C LEU A 25 -0.23 1.97 -11.11
N ILE A 26 0.07 1.70 -9.84
CA ILE A 26 0.63 0.43 -9.36
C ILE A 26 -0.47 -0.42 -8.74
N ASP A 27 -1.10 0.06 -7.66
CA ASP A 27 -2.03 -0.78 -6.89
C ASP A 27 -3.25 -1.16 -7.73
N SER A 28 -3.78 -0.21 -8.53
CA SER A 28 -4.88 -0.48 -9.46
C SER A 28 -4.62 -1.64 -10.43
N ALA A 29 -3.36 -1.94 -10.76
CA ALA A 29 -3.00 -3.01 -11.67
C ALA A 29 -3.30 -4.41 -11.11
N VAL A 30 -3.44 -4.54 -9.78
CA VAL A 30 -3.89 -5.78 -9.13
C VAL A 30 -5.33 -6.12 -9.54
N VAL A 31 -6.18 -5.13 -9.74
CA VAL A 31 -7.61 -5.31 -10.06
C VAL A 31 -7.87 -5.15 -11.56
N LEU A 32 -7.10 -4.30 -12.23
CA LEU A 32 -7.30 -4.00 -13.64
C LEU A 32 -6.71 -5.11 -14.55
N PRO A 33 -7.43 -5.50 -15.62
CA PRO A 33 -6.87 -6.37 -16.64
C PRO A 33 -5.74 -5.66 -17.40
N PRO A 34 -4.77 -6.40 -17.99
CA PRO A 34 -3.57 -5.83 -18.62
C PRO A 34 -3.83 -4.68 -19.61
N LYS A 35 -4.93 -4.76 -20.37
CA LYS A 35 -5.34 -3.72 -21.35
C LYS A 35 -5.63 -2.34 -20.75
N PHE A 36 -5.89 -2.25 -19.44
CA PHE A 36 -6.18 -1.00 -18.73
C PHE A 36 -5.05 -0.60 -17.78
N GLN A 37 -3.96 -1.36 -17.71
CA GLN A 37 -2.82 -1.06 -16.86
C GLN A 37 -1.96 0.02 -17.52
N VAL A 38 -2.01 1.24 -16.99
CA VAL A 38 -1.23 2.38 -17.51
C VAL A 38 0.28 2.17 -17.34
N ALA A 39 0.69 1.55 -16.23
CA ALA A 39 2.09 1.31 -15.88
C ALA A 39 2.44 -0.19 -15.82
N GLY A 40 1.89 -1.01 -16.72
CA GLY A 40 2.12 -2.46 -16.74
C GLY A 40 3.60 -2.86 -16.82
N TRP A 41 4.43 -2.07 -17.53
CA TRP A 41 5.88 -2.30 -17.60
C TRP A 41 6.58 -2.15 -16.23
N LEU A 42 6.11 -1.22 -15.40
CA LEU A 42 6.66 -0.99 -14.06
C LEU A 42 6.23 -2.10 -13.11
N LEU A 43 4.99 -2.59 -13.25
CA LEU A 43 4.51 -3.77 -12.54
C LEU A 43 5.34 -5.01 -12.88
N SER A 44 5.58 -5.28 -14.18
CA SER A 44 6.41 -6.42 -14.61
C SER A 44 7.81 -6.32 -14.04
N LYS A 45 8.41 -5.13 -14.06
CA LYS A 45 9.72 -4.89 -13.45
C LYS A 45 9.71 -5.13 -11.93
N GLN A 46 8.67 -4.69 -11.23
CA GLN A 46 8.52 -4.92 -9.79
C GLN A 46 8.43 -6.41 -9.45
N ILE A 47 7.69 -7.19 -10.25
CA ILE A 47 7.57 -8.65 -10.09
C ILE A 47 8.92 -9.33 -10.33
N GLU A 48 9.60 -8.99 -11.42
CA GLU A 48 10.88 -9.60 -11.81
C GLU A 48 12.01 -9.24 -10.83
N ASP A 49 12.14 -7.97 -10.47
CA ASP A 49 13.22 -7.50 -9.60
C ASP A 49 13.07 -8.05 -8.17
N ASN A 50 11.86 -8.38 -7.71
CA ASN A 50 11.58 -8.69 -6.30
C ASN A 50 10.95 -10.06 -6.03
N ASN A 51 10.72 -10.88 -7.06
CA ASN A 51 9.99 -12.14 -6.94
C ASN A 51 8.60 -11.96 -6.31
N ASP A 52 7.91 -10.87 -6.67
CA ASP A 52 6.63 -10.49 -6.05
C ASP A 52 5.47 -11.33 -6.62
N PHE A 53 5.23 -12.48 -5.99
CA PHE A 53 4.14 -13.37 -6.38
C PHE A 53 2.75 -12.79 -6.10
N LEU A 54 2.60 -11.86 -5.14
CA LEU A 54 1.30 -11.25 -4.83
C LEU A 54 0.78 -10.46 -6.04
N LEU A 55 1.69 -9.73 -6.70
CA LEU A 55 1.40 -8.97 -7.91
C LEU A 55 1.27 -9.85 -9.16
N TRP A 56 1.87 -11.05 -9.16
CA TRP A 56 1.71 -12.03 -10.23
C TRP A 56 0.37 -12.78 -10.15
N ASP A 57 0.13 -13.48 -9.03
CA ASP A 57 -1.04 -14.32 -8.81
C ASP A 57 -2.33 -13.51 -8.65
N ARG A 58 -2.22 -12.33 -8.04
CA ARG A 58 -3.34 -11.42 -7.73
C ARG A 58 -4.49 -12.18 -7.06
N PRO A 59 -4.28 -12.75 -5.87
CA PRO A 59 -5.31 -13.55 -5.22
C PRO A 59 -6.56 -12.71 -4.92
N LEU A 60 -7.73 -13.34 -4.91
CA LEU A 60 -9.03 -12.64 -4.76
C LEU A 60 -9.11 -11.76 -3.50
N TRP A 61 -8.51 -12.20 -2.39
CA TRP A 61 -8.47 -11.42 -1.16
C TRP A 61 -7.67 -10.11 -1.33
N LEU A 62 -6.58 -10.14 -2.10
CA LEU A 62 -5.77 -8.95 -2.39
C LEU A 62 -6.50 -8.00 -3.32
N GLN A 63 -7.17 -8.55 -4.35
CA GLN A 63 -8.04 -7.77 -5.22
C GLN A 63 -9.15 -7.06 -4.43
N ALA A 64 -9.74 -7.73 -3.42
CA ALA A 64 -10.75 -7.13 -2.55
C ALA A 64 -10.18 -5.97 -1.72
N PHE A 65 -9.00 -6.13 -1.11
CA PHE A 65 -8.35 -5.05 -0.37
C PHE A 65 -7.99 -3.86 -1.26
N VAL A 66 -7.40 -4.10 -2.42
CA VAL A 66 -7.06 -3.02 -3.37
C VAL A 66 -8.33 -2.35 -3.91
N THR A 67 -9.41 -3.10 -4.14
CA THR A 67 -10.70 -2.49 -4.53
C THR A 67 -11.21 -1.55 -3.44
N LEU A 68 -11.13 -1.97 -2.17
CA LEU A 68 -11.47 -1.12 -1.03
C LEU A 68 -10.55 0.12 -0.98
N GLU A 69 -9.26 -0.04 -1.26
CA GLU A 69 -8.32 1.06 -1.34
C GLU A 69 -8.71 2.07 -2.42
N LEU A 70 -9.01 1.62 -3.64
CA LEU A 70 -9.39 2.48 -4.76
C LEU A 70 -10.73 3.20 -4.52
N VAL A 71 -11.71 2.52 -3.91
CA VAL A 71 -13.06 3.08 -3.73
C VAL A 71 -13.17 3.95 -2.48
N VAL A 72 -12.45 3.60 -1.40
CA VAL A 72 -12.59 4.26 -0.10
C VAL A 72 -11.35 5.07 0.25
N GLN A 73 -10.16 4.46 0.21
CA GLN A 73 -8.94 5.13 0.68
C GLN A 73 -8.47 6.22 -0.29
N LEU A 74 -8.53 5.99 -1.60
CA LEU A 74 -8.09 6.96 -2.60
C LEU A 74 -8.86 8.29 -2.53
N PRO A 75 -10.21 8.33 -2.45
CA PRO A 75 -10.93 9.58 -2.18
C PRO A 75 -10.49 10.25 -0.87
N LEU A 76 -10.22 9.46 0.18
CA LEU A 76 -9.71 9.98 1.45
C LEU A 76 -8.31 10.59 1.31
N PHE A 77 -7.44 10.08 0.44
CA PHE A 77 -6.11 10.67 0.21
C PHE A 77 -6.21 12.10 -0.29
N PHE A 78 -7.08 12.37 -1.27
CA PHE A 78 -7.33 13.73 -1.75
C PHE A 78 -7.86 14.64 -0.62
N GLN A 79 -8.77 14.12 0.20
CA GLN A 79 -9.29 14.85 1.35
C GLN A 79 -8.20 15.14 2.39
N PHE A 80 -7.35 14.16 2.73
CA PHE A 80 -6.26 14.31 3.67
C PHE A 80 -5.21 15.30 3.19
N VAL A 81 -4.82 15.27 1.91
CA VAL A 81 -3.91 16.28 1.32
C VAL A 81 -4.47 17.69 1.53
N LYS A 82 -5.75 17.91 1.23
CA LYS A 82 -6.42 19.21 1.43
C LYS A 82 -6.45 19.61 2.91
N GLN A 83 -6.85 18.69 3.79
CA GLN A 83 -7.03 18.96 5.22
C GLN A 83 -5.70 19.16 5.96
N LEU A 84 -4.66 18.39 5.62
CA LEU A 84 -3.30 18.53 6.16
C LEU A 84 -2.69 19.87 5.76
N ARG A 85 -2.87 20.31 4.51
CA ARG A 85 -2.43 21.64 4.06
C ARG A 85 -3.10 22.79 4.83
N GLN A 86 -4.35 22.58 5.26
CA GLN A 86 -5.13 23.57 6.01
C GLN A 86 -5.00 23.40 7.54
N SER A 87 -4.25 22.40 8.02
CA SER A 87 -4.15 22.04 9.43
C SER A 87 -5.51 21.73 10.10
N ARG A 88 -6.46 21.17 9.33
CA ARG A 88 -7.85 20.88 9.75
C ARG A 88 -8.17 19.39 9.86
N VAL A 89 -7.19 18.52 9.65
CA VAL A 89 -7.43 17.08 9.65
C VAL A 89 -7.85 16.59 11.04
N ASP A 90 -8.82 15.69 11.05
CA ASP A 90 -9.31 15.00 12.24
C ASP A 90 -8.50 13.73 12.53
N SER A 91 -8.21 13.47 13.81
CA SER A 91 -7.45 12.28 14.24
C SER A 91 -8.21 10.98 13.96
N GLY A 92 -9.53 10.96 14.11
CA GLY A 92 -10.34 9.75 13.95
C GLY A 92 -10.25 9.20 12.53
N SER A 93 -10.37 10.08 11.54
CA SER A 93 -10.25 9.71 10.13
C SER A 93 -8.85 9.17 9.78
N LEU A 94 -7.79 9.79 10.32
CA LEU A 94 -6.41 9.32 10.13
C LEU A 94 -6.14 7.98 10.80
N ARG A 95 -6.66 7.77 12.02
CA ARG A 95 -6.55 6.49 12.74
C ARG A 95 -7.26 5.38 11.98
N LEU A 96 -8.47 5.62 11.47
CA LEU A 96 -9.23 4.65 10.68
C LEU A 96 -8.47 4.24 9.42
N TYR A 97 -7.96 5.21 8.68
CA TYR A 97 -7.08 4.94 7.54
C TYR A 97 -5.85 4.12 7.95
N GLY A 98 -5.18 4.52 9.03
CA GLY A 98 -4.02 3.82 9.56
C GLY A 98 -4.31 2.35 9.86
N VAL A 99 -5.45 2.04 10.47
CA VAL A 99 -5.88 0.65 10.71
C VAL A 99 -6.07 -0.08 9.38
N LEU A 100 -6.86 0.45 8.45
CA LEU A 100 -7.16 -0.22 7.18
C LEU A 100 -5.90 -0.52 6.35
N ALA A 101 -5.03 0.48 6.18
CA ALA A 101 -3.80 0.35 5.40
C ALA A 101 -2.79 -0.58 6.11
N SER A 102 -2.57 -0.40 7.42
CA SER A 102 -1.63 -1.26 8.15
C SER A 102 -2.10 -2.72 8.22
N THR A 103 -3.39 -2.98 8.41
CA THR A 103 -3.95 -4.35 8.37
C THR A 103 -3.75 -5.00 7.01
N THR A 104 -4.04 -4.29 5.92
CA THR A 104 -3.86 -4.82 4.55
C THR A 104 -2.41 -5.24 4.34
N THR A 105 -1.46 -4.36 4.64
CA THR A 105 -0.03 -4.67 4.48
C THR A 105 0.43 -5.79 5.42
N LEU A 106 -0.08 -5.85 6.64
CA LEU A 106 0.24 -6.94 7.57
C LEU A 106 -0.20 -8.30 7.02
N VAL A 107 -1.38 -8.37 6.40
CA VAL A 107 -1.85 -9.58 5.72
C VAL A 107 -0.93 -9.93 4.54
N CYS A 108 -0.52 -8.95 3.73
CA CYS A 108 0.44 -9.17 2.64
C CYS A 108 1.78 -9.72 3.16
N ILE A 109 2.33 -9.13 4.23
CA ILE A 109 3.56 -9.61 4.87
C ILE A 109 3.39 -11.06 5.35
N GLY A 110 2.26 -11.38 6.01
CA GLY A 110 1.94 -12.75 6.41
C GLY A 110 1.91 -13.72 5.23
N ALA A 111 1.30 -13.32 4.11
CA ALA A 111 1.26 -14.11 2.88
C ALA A 111 2.67 -14.31 2.28
N ILE A 112 3.54 -13.31 2.35
CA ILE A 112 4.93 -13.39 1.86
C ILE A 112 5.75 -14.44 2.63
N LEU A 113 5.50 -14.60 3.94
CA LEU A 113 6.20 -15.60 4.75
C LEU A 113 5.94 -17.04 4.28
N GLU A 114 4.79 -17.29 3.66
CA GLU A 114 4.41 -18.58 3.05
C GLU A 114 4.48 -18.53 1.51
N GLY A 115 5.11 -17.50 0.95
CA GLY A 115 5.14 -17.20 -0.48
C GLY A 115 6.04 -18.11 -1.31
N HIS A 116 5.87 -18.03 -2.62
CA HIS A 116 6.56 -18.82 -3.64
C HIS A 116 7.06 -17.93 -4.79
N TYR A 117 7.92 -18.45 -5.67
CA TYR A 117 8.37 -17.68 -6.85
C TYR A 117 7.24 -17.56 -7.88
N PRO A 118 7.03 -16.38 -8.50
CA PRO A 118 6.00 -16.15 -9.50
C PRO A 118 5.92 -17.25 -10.56
N GLY A 119 4.72 -17.77 -10.82
CA GLY A 119 4.47 -18.79 -11.86
C GLY A 119 5.00 -20.19 -11.52
N SER A 120 5.39 -20.44 -10.27
CA SER A 120 5.87 -21.75 -9.81
C SER A 120 5.23 -22.15 -8.49
N SER A 121 5.44 -23.38 -8.03
CA SER A 121 5.10 -23.80 -6.66
C SER A 121 6.31 -23.87 -5.74
N ILE A 122 7.46 -23.31 -6.17
CA ILE A 122 8.71 -23.35 -5.42
C ILE A 122 8.67 -22.27 -4.34
N PRO A 123 8.79 -22.61 -3.05
CA PRO A 123 8.78 -21.62 -1.97
C PRO A 123 9.93 -20.61 -2.10
N LEU A 124 9.68 -19.36 -1.75
CA LEU A 124 10.73 -18.34 -1.67
C LEU A 124 11.76 -18.74 -0.60
N ASN A 125 13.05 -18.51 -0.90
CA ASN A 125 14.09 -18.68 0.10
C ASN A 125 14.02 -17.54 1.14
N ALA A 126 14.77 -17.68 2.25
CA ALA A 126 14.74 -16.71 3.33
C ALA A 126 15.22 -15.30 2.92
N ALA A 127 16.19 -15.20 2.01
CA ALA A 127 16.73 -13.92 1.55
C ALA A 127 15.72 -13.17 0.68
N ASP A 128 15.04 -13.86 -0.23
CA ASP A 128 14.01 -13.28 -1.09
C ASP A 128 12.77 -12.89 -0.28
N LYS A 129 12.37 -13.71 0.72
CA LYS A 129 11.32 -13.34 1.67
C LYS A 129 11.68 -12.07 2.43
N LEU A 130 12.89 -11.99 2.99
CA LEU A 130 13.34 -10.81 3.73
C LEU A 130 13.37 -9.56 2.83
N LYS A 131 13.85 -9.70 1.60
CA LYS A 131 13.85 -8.62 0.61
C LYS A 131 12.43 -8.12 0.33
N LEU A 132 11.51 -9.04 0.04
CA LEU A 132 10.13 -8.68 -0.29
C LEU A 132 9.39 -8.10 0.93
N VAL A 133 9.53 -8.69 2.12
CA VAL A 133 9.02 -8.11 3.37
C VAL A 133 9.57 -6.70 3.59
N SER A 134 10.86 -6.47 3.33
CA SER A 134 11.46 -5.14 3.50
C SER A 134 10.85 -4.07 2.57
N ILE A 135 10.32 -4.47 1.42
CA ILE A 135 9.63 -3.57 0.48
C ILE A 135 8.23 -3.22 1.00
N TYR A 136 7.52 -4.18 1.58
CA TYR A 136 6.18 -3.96 2.15
C TYR A 136 6.22 -3.35 3.55
N PHE A 137 7.30 -3.51 4.29
CA PHE A 137 7.39 -3.04 5.68
C PHE A 137 7.15 -1.52 5.86
N PRO A 138 7.68 -0.62 4.99
CA PRO A 138 7.35 0.80 5.02
C PRO A 138 5.84 1.08 4.90
N THR A 139 5.13 0.36 4.05
CA THR A 139 3.69 0.52 3.85
C THR A 139 2.86 -0.09 4.99
N PHE A 140 3.49 -0.75 5.96
CA PHE A 140 2.89 -1.13 7.24
C PHE A 140 3.18 -0.08 8.32
N ILE A 141 4.46 0.24 8.55
CA ILE A 141 4.86 1.05 9.71
C ILE A 141 4.38 2.51 9.62
N ILE A 142 4.36 3.08 8.41
CA ILE A 142 3.92 4.47 8.19
C ILE A 142 2.43 4.64 8.52
N PRO A 143 1.49 3.85 7.96
CA PRO A 143 0.08 3.95 8.36
C PRO A 143 -0.15 3.48 9.79
N PHE A 144 0.60 2.50 10.31
CA PHE A 144 0.48 2.09 11.71
C PHE A 144 0.80 3.24 12.68
N ARG A 145 1.75 4.13 12.36
CA ARG A 145 1.99 5.33 13.15
C ARG A 145 0.73 6.21 13.29
N LEU A 146 -0.17 6.24 12.31
CA LEU A 146 -1.41 7.02 12.39
C LEU A 146 -2.42 6.40 13.37
N VAL A 147 -2.34 5.10 13.64
CA VAL A 147 -3.16 4.42 14.66
C VAL A 147 -2.85 4.95 16.06
N LEU A 148 -1.61 5.37 16.28
CA LEU A 148 -1.08 5.89 17.55
C LEU A 148 -1.25 7.41 17.74
N LEU A 149 -2.03 8.08 16.87
CA LEU A 149 -2.42 9.48 17.09
C LEU A 149 -3.33 9.64 18.30
#